data_AF-A0AAW4BME4-F1
#
_entry.id   AF-A0AAW4BME4-F1
#
_cell.length_a   1.000
_cell.length_b   1.000
_cell.length_c   1.000
_cell.angle_alpha   90.00
_cell.angle_beta   90.00
_cell.angle_gamma   90.00
#
_symmetry.space_group_name_H-M   'P 1'
#
loop_
_entity.id
_entity.type
_entity.pdbx_description
1 polymer ?
#
loop_
_entity_poly.entity_id
_entity_poly.type
_entity_poly.pdbx_seq_one_letter_code
_entity_poly.pdbx_strand_id
1 'polypeptide(L)'
;NLYTQNEFYFSADEAYSFHLGISQRLQARHHLEFKHIIDEVPLDIEHVKSISRRLNNAAVALNDVSAPEDLQAIGLTCRESLIELAGVLVNDNPNLLEEKGLKAADFKGIAREVIAIYAPGKSNSKLRKRSRDVMEAAWDHSSEIVHSPNKNIPDAKICLLLTCSAVSLIQNLFLKYLGFDSEPK
;
A
#
# COMPACT_ATOMS: atom_id res chain seq x y z
N ASN A 1 7.67 -16.34 35.64
CA ASN A 1 6.56 -15.94 36.53
C ASN A 1 7.08 -14.82 37.42
N LEU A 2 6.81 -13.57 37.04
CA LEU A 2 7.49 -12.37 37.58
C LEU A 2 6.73 -11.72 38.75
N TYR A 3 5.86 -12.49 39.40
CA TYR A 3 5.05 -12.05 40.54
C TYR A 3 5.37 -12.91 41.75
N THR A 4 5.85 -12.29 42.82
CA THR A 4 5.92 -12.87 44.16
C THR A 4 4.51 -12.87 44.76
N GLN A 5 4.02 -14.02 45.19
CA GLN A 5 2.62 -14.23 45.58
C GLN A 5 2.18 -13.58 46.91
N ASN A 6 3.00 -12.76 47.56
CA ASN A 6 2.78 -12.34 48.94
C ASN A 6 2.83 -10.82 49.21
N GLU A 7 2.83 -9.95 48.19
CA GLU A 7 2.78 -8.50 48.41
C GLU A 7 1.63 -7.84 47.65
N PHE A 8 1.00 -6.91 48.38
CA PHE A 8 -0.16 -6.08 48.06
C PHE A 8 -0.50 -5.97 46.56
N TYR A 9 -1.75 -6.33 46.25
CA TYR A 9 -2.39 -5.91 45.00
C TYR A 9 -2.13 -4.42 44.81
N PHE A 10 -1.48 -4.07 43.71
CA PHE A 10 -1.38 -2.68 43.26
C PHE A 10 -2.75 -2.02 43.45
N SER A 11 -2.77 -0.81 44.02
CA SER A 11 -3.97 0.00 43.98
C SER A 11 -4.47 0.09 42.52
N ALA A 12 -5.77 0.26 42.33
CA ALA A 12 -6.33 0.38 40.97
C ALA A 12 -5.58 1.44 40.13
N ASP A 13 -5.12 2.50 40.78
CA ASP A 13 -4.34 3.58 40.17
C ASP A 13 -2.90 3.18 39.81
N GLU A 14 -2.23 2.35 40.61
CA GLU A 14 -0.91 1.82 40.29
C GLU A 14 -0.97 0.79 39.16
N ALA A 15 -1.98 -0.08 39.18
CA ALA A 15 -2.20 -1.03 38.09
C ALA A 15 -2.52 -0.30 36.79
N TYR A 16 -3.38 0.73 36.84
CA TYR A 16 -3.71 1.58 35.69
C TYR A 16 -2.48 2.33 35.17
N SER A 17 -1.71 2.97 36.06
CA SER A 17 -0.50 3.71 35.71
C SER A 17 0.57 2.81 35.08
N PHE A 18 0.70 1.57 35.57
CA PHE A 18 1.59 0.57 34.99
C PHE A 18 1.17 0.19 33.56
N HIS A 19 -0.12 -0.11 33.34
CA HIS A 19 -0.62 -0.45 32.02
C HIS A 19 -0.54 0.74 31.06
N LEU A 20 -0.88 1.94 31.52
CA LEU A 20 -0.75 3.18 30.76
C LEU A 20 0.72 3.41 30.35
N GLY A 21 1.66 3.24 31.29
CA GLY A 21 3.08 3.39 31.03
C GLY A 21 3.64 2.32 30.08
N ILE A 22 3.16 1.07 30.15
CA ILE A 22 3.52 0.03 29.17
C ILE A 22 2.94 0.36 27.80
N SER A 23 1.66 0.73 27.70
CA SER A 23 1.03 1.11 26.43
C SER A 23 1.72 2.31 25.79
N GLN A 24 2.03 3.35 26.57
CA GLN A 24 2.77 4.52 26.09
C GLN A 24 4.19 4.16 25.64
N ARG A 25 4.90 3.28 26.36
CA ARG A 25 6.24 2.82 25.97
C ARG A 25 6.22 1.92 24.73
N LEU A 26 5.19 1.08 24.59
CA LEU A 26 4.99 0.26 23.40
C LEU A 26 4.66 1.13 22.18
N GLN A 27 3.81 2.14 22.36
CA GLN A 27 3.44 3.11 21.33
C GLN A 27 4.64 4.00 20.94
N ALA A 28 5.44 4.44 21.92
CA ALA A 28 6.68 5.17 21.67
C ALA A 28 7.72 4.30 20.93
N ARG A 29 7.88 3.03 21.30
CA ARG A 29 8.73 2.08 20.55
C ARG A 29 8.25 1.87 19.13
N HIS A 30 6.93 1.77 18.92
CA HIS A 30 6.33 1.67 17.60
C HIS A 30 6.57 2.92 16.72
N HIS A 31 6.80 4.09 17.32
CA HIS A 31 7.19 5.32 16.62
C HIS A 31 8.71 5.54 16.49
N LEU A 32 9.54 4.80 17.23
CA LEU A 32 11.00 5.01 17.29
C LEU A 32 11.80 4.00 16.46
N GLU A 33 11.20 2.91 16.00
CA GLU A 33 11.84 2.04 15.01
C GLU A 33 11.77 2.72 13.64
N PHE A 34 12.94 2.91 13.01
CA PHE A 34 13.03 3.32 11.62
C PHE A 34 12.39 2.22 10.77
N LYS A 35 11.10 2.39 10.45
CA LYS A 35 10.44 1.56 9.47
C LYS A 35 11.02 1.95 8.12
N HIS A 36 11.56 0.99 7.38
CA HIS A 36 11.85 1.27 5.98
C HIS A 36 10.52 1.70 5.35
N ILE A 37 10.46 2.72 4.49
CA ILE A 37 9.23 3.05 3.73
C ILE A 37 8.67 1.81 3.00
N ILE A 38 9.54 0.82 2.75
CA ILE A 38 9.24 -0.50 2.19
C ILE A 38 8.50 -1.41 3.19
N ASP A 39 8.70 -1.24 4.50
CA ASP A 39 7.94 -1.90 5.57
C ASP A 39 6.58 -1.19 5.83
N GLU A 40 6.39 0.00 5.26
CA GLU A 40 5.15 0.80 5.29
C GLU A 40 4.35 0.73 3.98
N VAL A 41 4.54 -0.32 3.19
CA VAL A 41 3.69 -0.57 2.02
C VAL A 41 2.41 -1.29 2.47
N PRO A 42 1.30 -1.07 1.76
CA PRO A 42 0.47 0.12 1.76
C PRO A 42 0.06 0.52 3.19
N LEU A 43 -0.13 1.80 3.45
CA LEU A 43 -0.71 2.33 4.68
C LEU A 43 -1.93 1.48 5.09
N ASP A 44 -2.11 1.16 6.36
CA ASP A 44 -3.25 0.36 6.86
C ASP A 44 -4.57 1.17 6.83
N ILE A 45 -4.89 1.70 5.64
CA ILE A 45 -6.14 2.33 5.31
C ILE A 45 -7.09 1.18 4.98
N GLU A 46 -8.22 1.13 5.68
CA GLU A 46 -9.22 0.05 5.59
C GLU A 46 -9.59 -0.29 4.13
N HIS A 47 -9.63 0.73 3.27
CA HIS A 47 -9.98 0.64 1.85
C HIS A 47 -9.00 -0.19 1.00
N VAL A 48 -7.73 -0.35 1.39
CA VAL A 48 -6.74 -1.12 0.60
C VAL A 48 -6.07 -2.25 1.38
N LYS A 49 -6.56 -2.54 2.59
CA LYS A 49 -6.02 -3.59 3.47
C LYS A 49 -6.00 -4.98 2.82
N SER A 50 -7.02 -5.29 2.02
CA SER A 50 -7.10 -6.51 1.23
C SER A 50 -5.96 -6.61 0.20
N ILE A 51 -5.64 -5.49 -0.46
CA ILE A 51 -4.54 -5.35 -1.43
C ILE A 51 -3.20 -5.55 -0.72
N SER A 52 -2.99 -4.87 0.43
CA SER A 52 -1.78 -5.02 1.26
C SER A 52 -1.51 -6.49 1.61
N ARG A 53 -2.53 -7.19 2.09
CA ARG A 53 -2.43 -8.61 2.44
C ARG A 53 -2.05 -9.46 1.22
N ARG A 54 -2.64 -9.18 0.05
CA ARG A 54 -2.34 -9.92 -1.18
C ARG A 54 -0.90 -9.73 -1.62
N LEU A 55 -0.39 -8.49 -1.57
CA LEU A 55 1.00 -8.19 -1.91
C LEU A 55 1.99 -8.81 -0.91
N ASN A 56 1.66 -8.84 0.38
CA ASN A 56 2.47 -9.54 1.39
C ASN A 56 2.53 -11.05 1.13
N ASN A 57 1.42 -11.67 0.73
CA ASN A 57 1.43 -13.08 0.35
C ASN A 57 2.30 -13.34 -0.89
N ALA A 58 2.29 -12.44 -1.88
CA ALA A 58 3.19 -12.52 -3.04
C ALA A 58 4.67 -12.36 -2.63
N ALA A 59 4.96 -11.51 -1.65
CA ALA A 59 6.29 -11.35 -1.09
C ALA A 59 6.80 -12.65 -0.41
N VAL A 60 5.91 -13.35 0.29
CA VAL A 60 6.23 -14.65 0.88
C VAL A 60 6.47 -15.69 -0.22
N ALA A 61 5.56 -15.78 -1.21
CA ALA A 61 5.67 -16.72 -2.33
C ALA A 61 6.94 -16.56 -3.17
N LEU A 62 7.50 -15.35 -3.24
CA LEU A 62 8.79 -15.07 -3.89
C LEU A 62 9.97 -15.85 -3.29
N ASN A 63 9.87 -16.33 -2.05
CA ASN A 63 10.92 -17.13 -1.40
C ASN A 63 10.89 -18.60 -1.83
N ASP A 64 9.75 -19.08 -2.34
CA ASP A 64 9.49 -20.48 -2.64
C ASP A 64 9.34 -20.75 -4.15
N VAL A 65 9.86 -19.84 -4.99
CA VAL A 65 9.81 -19.97 -6.46
C VAL A 65 10.64 -21.18 -6.91
N SER A 66 9.96 -22.10 -7.61
CA SER A 66 10.54 -23.35 -8.11
C SER A 66 10.44 -23.48 -9.63
N ALA A 67 9.47 -22.79 -10.25
CA ALA A 67 9.20 -22.84 -11.68
C ALA A 67 8.81 -21.47 -12.26
N PRO A 68 8.93 -21.26 -13.59
CA PRO A 68 8.47 -20.04 -14.24
C PRO A 68 7.00 -19.68 -13.97
N GLU A 69 6.15 -20.67 -13.79
CA GLU A 69 4.73 -20.51 -13.47
C GLU A 69 4.52 -19.81 -12.12
N ASP A 70 5.42 -20.02 -11.15
CA ASP A 70 5.38 -19.34 -9.86
C ASP A 70 5.63 -17.82 -10.02
N LEU A 71 6.54 -17.45 -10.93
CA LEU A 71 6.80 -16.04 -11.28
C LEU A 71 5.59 -15.41 -11.97
N GLN A 72 4.96 -16.14 -12.90
CA GLN A 72 3.73 -15.69 -13.56
C GLN A 72 2.59 -15.49 -12.55
N ALA A 73 2.47 -16.37 -11.56
CA ALA A 73 1.48 -16.24 -10.48
C ALA A 73 1.73 -14.98 -9.63
N ILE A 74 2.99 -14.63 -9.35
CA ILE A 74 3.33 -13.36 -8.69
C ILE A 74 2.92 -12.16 -9.55
N GLY A 75 3.20 -12.20 -10.86
CA GLY A 75 2.75 -11.17 -11.80
C GLY A 75 1.23 -11.03 -11.84
N LEU A 76 0.49 -12.14 -11.82
CA LEU A 76 -0.97 -12.16 -11.82
C LEU A 76 -1.50 -11.52 -10.53
N THR A 77 -0.93 -11.91 -9.40
CA THR A 77 -1.25 -11.35 -8.08
C THR A 77 -1.05 -9.83 -8.04
N CYS A 78 0.04 -9.33 -8.64
CA CYS A 78 0.29 -7.90 -8.79
C CYS A 78 -0.77 -7.23 -9.67
N ARG A 79 -1.11 -7.82 -10.83
CA ARG A 79 -2.11 -7.27 -11.75
C ARG A 79 -3.49 -7.20 -11.12
N GLU A 80 -3.93 -8.26 -10.45
CA GLU A 80 -5.21 -8.30 -9.74
C GLU A 80 -5.26 -7.28 -8.60
N SER A 81 -4.13 -7.05 -7.93
CA SER A 81 -4.00 -6.00 -6.90
C SER A 81 -4.23 -4.61 -7.48
N LEU A 82 -3.72 -4.33 -8.69
CA LEU A 82 -3.96 -3.05 -9.38
C LEU A 82 -5.42 -2.91 -9.85
N ILE A 83 -6.05 -3.98 -10.32
CA ILE A 83 -7.48 -3.96 -10.67
C ILE A 83 -8.34 -3.69 -9.45
N GLU A 84 -8.03 -4.33 -8.32
CA GLU A 84 -8.72 -4.07 -7.05
C GLU A 84 -8.51 -2.63 -6.58
N LEU A 85 -7.29 -2.10 -6.71
CA LEU A 85 -7.02 -0.67 -6.45
C LEU A 85 -7.92 0.23 -7.30
N ALA A 86 -8.05 -0.04 -8.61
CA ALA A 86 -8.96 0.72 -9.46
C ALA A 86 -10.43 0.61 -8.98
N GLY A 87 -10.87 -0.56 -8.53
CA GLY A 87 -12.20 -0.74 -7.94
C GLY A 87 -12.42 0.12 -6.70
N VAL A 88 -11.46 0.13 -5.77
CA VAL A 88 -11.48 1.00 -4.58
C VAL A 88 -11.55 2.47 -4.99
N LEU A 89 -10.71 2.88 -5.94
CA LEU A 89 -10.64 4.25 -6.42
C LEU A 89 -11.94 4.72 -7.09
N VAL A 90 -12.62 3.86 -7.84
CA VAL A 90 -13.93 4.15 -8.44
C VAL A 90 -15.00 4.27 -7.37
N ASN A 91 -14.98 3.40 -6.35
CA ASN A 91 -15.93 3.47 -5.24
C ASN A 91 -15.79 4.77 -4.44
N ASP A 92 -14.56 5.23 -4.22
CA ASP A 92 -14.26 6.47 -3.49
C ASP A 92 -14.55 7.74 -4.33
N ASN A 93 -14.68 7.61 -5.65
CA ASN A 93 -14.96 8.71 -6.58
C ASN A 93 -16.21 8.40 -7.43
N PRO A 94 -17.43 8.59 -6.88
CA PRO A 94 -18.67 8.30 -7.58
C PRO A 94 -18.77 9.02 -8.93
N ASN A 95 -19.34 8.36 -9.93
CA ASN A 95 -19.52 8.86 -11.31
C ASN A 95 -18.25 9.02 -12.16
N LEU A 96 -17.06 8.74 -11.62
CA LEU A 96 -15.79 8.84 -12.37
C LEU A 96 -15.84 8.12 -13.72
N LEU A 97 -16.41 6.91 -13.75
CA LEU A 97 -16.47 6.11 -14.97
C LEU A 97 -17.37 6.74 -16.04
N GLU A 98 -18.55 7.23 -15.66
CA GLU A 98 -19.53 7.81 -16.58
C GLU A 98 -19.03 9.15 -17.12
N GLU A 99 -18.57 10.05 -16.24
CA GLU A 99 -18.10 11.39 -16.62
C GLU A 99 -16.91 11.37 -17.57
N LYS A 100 -16.06 10.34 -17.45
CA LYS A 100 -14.82 10.22 -18.22
C LYS A 100 -14.91 9.18 -19.34
N GLY A 101 -16.05 8.51 -19.49
CA GLY A 101 -16.25 7.45 -20.47
C GLY A 101 -15.29 6.26 -20.28
N LEU A 102 -14.93 5.95 -19.03
CA LEU A 102 -13.97 4.89 -18.69
C LEU A 102 -14.66 3.55 -18.48
N LYS A 103 -13.96 2.47 -18.80
CA LYS A 103 -14.37 1.11 -18.45
C LYS A 103 -13.88 0.78 -17.05
N ALA A 104 -14.63 -0.03 -16.30
CA ALA A 104 -14.18 -0.50 -14.97
C ALA A 104 -12.83 -1.25 -15.01
N ALA A 105 -12.49 -1.88 -16.14
CA ALA A 105 -11.22 -2.57 -16.34
C ALA A 105 -10.07 -1.66 -16.84
N ASP A 106 -10.32 -0.38 -17.11
CA ASP A 106 -9.29 0.56 -17.60
C ASP A 106 -8.50 1.14 -16.44
N PHE A 107 -7.62 0.32 -15.86
CA PHE A 107 -6.77 0.72 -14.74
C PHE A 107 -5.98 2.01 -15.01
N LYS A 108 -5.33 2.11 -16.18
CA LYS A 108 -4.50 3.29 -16.53
C LYS A 108 -5.35 4.55 -16.63
N GLY A 109 -6.51 4.47 -17.28
CA GLY A 109 -7.46 5.57 -17.39
C GLY A 109 -7.97 6.02 -16.02
N ILE A 110 -8.43 5.08 -15.19
CA ILE A 110 -8.92 5.34 -13.83
C ILE A 110 -7.84 6.03 -12.98
N ALA A 111 -6.63 5.45 -12.94
CA ALA A 111 -5.54 5.99 -12.14
C ALA A 111 -5.14 7.40 -12.60
N ARG A 112 -5.13 7.67 -13.92
CA ARG A 112 -4.85 9.01 -14.46
C ARG A 112 -5.83 10.06 -13.96
N GLU A 113 -7.14 9.77 -14.00
CA GLU A 113 -8.17 10.72 -13.59
C GLU A 113 -8.17 10.93 -12.08
N VAL A 114 -8.01 9.87 -11.28
CA VAL A 114 -7.90 9.99 -9.82
C VAL A 114 -6.67 10.78 -9.38
N ILE A 115 -5.51 10.57 -10.01
CA ILE A 115 -4.32 11.38 -9.76
C ILE A 115 -4.58 12.87 -10.06
N ALA A 116 -5.44 13.17 -11.04
CA ALA A 116 -5.84 14.55 -11.33
C ALA A 116 -6.74 15.15 -10.24
N ILE A 117 -7.62 14.34 -9.64
CA ILE A 117 -8.48 14.72 -8.51
C ILE A 117 -7.63 14.97 -7.26
N TYR A 118 -6.75 14.02 -6.89
CA TYR A 118 -5.99 14.07 -5.64
C TYR A 118 -4.85 15.10 -5.64
N ALA A 119 -4.32 15.45 -6.82
CA ALA A 119 -3.25 16.44 -6.93
C ALA A 119 -3.65 17.60 -7.87
N PRO A 120 -4.65 18.42 -7.49
CA PRO A 120 -5.16 19.48 -8.35
C PRO A 120 -4.16 20.63 -8.50
N GLY A 121 -4.43 21.52 -9.44
CA GLY A 121 -3.65 22.75 -9.64
C GLY A 121 -2.35 22.59 -10.46
N LYS A 122 -1.80 23.72 -10.91
CA LYS A 122 -0.62 23.75 -11.80
C LYS A 122 0.67 23.34 -11.09
N SER A 123 0.81 23.68 -9.81
CA SER A 123 1.98 23.34 -8.98
C SER A 123 2.24 21.83 -8.91
N ASN A 124 1.18 21.01 -8.95
CA ASN A 124 1.25 19.56 -8.88
C ASN A 124 1.47 18.87 -10.25
N SER A 125 1.66 19.61 -11.34
CA SER A 125 1.78 19.01 -12.69
C SER A 125 2.88 17.94 -12.79
N LYS A 126 4.07 18.21 -12.23
CA LYS A 126 5.20 17.25 -12.22
C LYS A 126 4.91 16.03 -11.35
N LEU A 127 4.24 16.23 -10.21
CA LEU A 127 3.84 15.13 -9.32
C LEU A 127 2.86 14.21 -10.04
N ARG A 128 1.80 14.77 -10.64
CA ARG A 128 0.83 13.99 -11.43
C ARG A 128 1.50 13.18 -12.53
N LYS A 129 2.46 13.75 -13.25
CA LYS A 129 3.21 13.03 -14.29
C LYS A 129 3.93 11.82 -13.69
N ARG A 130 4.78 12.03 -12.69
CA ARG A 130 5.55 10.95 -12.04
C ARG A 130 4.64 9.86 -11.48
N SER A 131 3.51 10.25 -10.88
CA SER A 131 2.56 9.27 -10.35
C SER A 131 1.94 8.41 -11.43
N ARG A 132 1.57 8.98 -12.58
CA ARG A 132 1.09 8.19 -13.72
C ARG A 132 2.17 7.26 -14.27
N ASP A 133 3.39 7.76 -14.41
CA ASP A 133 4.51 6.96 -14.90
C ASP A 133 4.72 5.71 -14.00
N VAL A 134 4.56 5.83 -12.68
CA VAL A 134 4.61 4.68 -11.74
C VAL A 134 3.42 3.73 -11.93
N MET A 135 2.19 4.24 -12.09
CA MET A 135 1.02 3.38 -12.34
C MET A 135 1.17 2.59 -13.63
N GLU A 136 1.61 3.25 -14.70
CA GLU A 136 1.82 2.64 -16.01
C GLU A 136 2.92 1.58 -15.94
N ALA A 137 4.05 1.88 -15.29
CA ALA A 137 5.13 0.92 -15.10
C ALA A 137 4.68 -0.33 -14.31
N ALA A 138 3.93 -0.16 -13.22
CA ALA A 138 3.41 -1.28 -12.44
C ALA A 138 2.44 -2.15 -13.27
N TRP A 139 1.56 -1.52 -14.05
CA TRP A 139 0.62 -2.24 -14.91
C TRP A 139 1.31 -2.99 -16.04
N ASP A 140 2.22 -2.33 -16.76
CA ASP A 140 2.89 -2.91 -17.92
C ASP A 140 3.83 -4.03 -17.49
N HIS A 141 4.64 -3.80 -16.45
CA HIS A 141 5.58 -4.79 -15.96
C HIS A 141 4.86 -6.02 -15.38
N SER A 142 3.75 -5.85 -14.65
CA SER A 142 2.94 -7.00 -14.20
C SER A 142 2.33 -7.78 -15.37
N SER A 143 1.89 -7.10 -16.43
CA SER A 143 1.44 -7.75 -17.67
C SER A 143 2.55 -8.56 -18.34
N GLU A 144 3.77 -8.03 -18.36
CA GLU A 144 4.92 -8.73 -18.94
C GLU A 144 5.29 -9.99 -18.17
N ILE A 145 5.28 -9.94 -16.83
CA ILE A 145 5.59 -11.11 -15.99
C ILE A 145 4.59 -12.23 -16.24
N VAL A 146 3.29 -11.92 -16.28
CA VAL A 146 2.22 -12.92 -16.48
C VAL A 146 2.37 -13.68 -17.80
N HIS A 147 2.85 -13.01 -18.86
CA HIS A 147 2.88 -13.57 -20.21
C HIS A 147 4.25 -14.08 -20.66
N SER A 148 5.27 -14.01 -19.80
CA SER A 148 6.64 -14.38 -20.17
C SER A 148 7.13 -15.60 -19.37
N PRO A 149 7.52 -16.70 -20.03
CA PRO A 149 8.12 -17.85 -19.36
C PRO A 149 9.62 -17.66 -19.04
N ASN A 150 10.24 -16.58 -19.53
CA ASN A 150 11.69 -16.38 -19.47
C ASN A 150 12.13 -15.38 -18.40
N LYS A 151 11.21 -14.94 -17.54
CA LYS A 151 11.51 -14.00 -16.45
C LYS A 151 12.21 -14.72 -15.31
N ASN A 152 12.98 -13.98 -14.52
CA ASN A 152 13.69 -14.49 -13.35
C ASN A 152 13.13 -13.89 -12.05
N ILE A 153 13.63 -14.38 -10.91
CA ILE A 153 13.21 -13.92 -9.58
C ILE A 153 13.38 -12.39 -9.42
N PRO A 154 14.52 -11.76 -9.81
CA PRO A 154 14.64 -10.31 -9.83
C PRO A 154 13.53 -9.59 -10.61
N ASP A 155 13.12 -10.09 -11.77
CA ASP A 155 12.04 -9.48 -12.57
C ASP A 155 10.70 -9.48 -11.81
N ALA A 156 10.37 -10.58 -11.14
CA ALA A 156 9.16 -10.67 -10.31
C ALA A 156 9.27 -9.83 -9.03
N LYS A 157 10.45 -9.72 -8.43
CA LYS A 157 10.70 -8.79 -7.31
C LYS A 157 10.47 -7.34 -7.72
N ILE A 158 10.98 -6.94 -8.89
CA ILE A 158 10.73 -5.60 -9.45
C ILE A 158 9.24 -5.38 -9.69
N CYS A 159 8.52 -6.37 -10.21
CA CYS A 159 7.07 -6.32 -10.38
C CYS A 159 6.34 -6.03 -9.07
N LEU A 160 6.69 -6.78 -8.03
CA LEU A 160 6.11 -6.59 -6.70
C LEU A 160 6.43 -5.19 -6.17
N LEU A 161 7.68 -4.74 -6.25
CA LEU A 161 8.10 -3.41 -5.79
C LEU A 161 7.38 -2.27 -6.52
N LEU A 162 7.21 -2.37 -7.83
CA LEU A 162 6.46 -1.38 -8.61
C LEU A 162 4.99 -1.33 -8.19
N THR A 163 4.38 -2.50 -7.96
CA THR A 163 2.98 -2.60 -7.53
C THR A 163 2.78 -2.04 -6.13
N CYS A 164 3.65 -2.42 -5.19
CA CYS A 164 3.75 -1.85 -3.85
C CYS A 164 3.87 -0.32 -3.89
N SER A 165 4.82 0.19 -4.69
CA SER A 165 5.03 1.63 -4.87
C SER A 165 3.80 2.33 -5.44
N ALA A 166 3.09 1.70 -6.38
CA ALA A 166 1.87 2.26 -6.96
C ALA A 166 0.76 2.41 -5.91
N VAL A 167 0.49 1.36 -5.12
CA VAL A 167 -0.52 1.43 -4.06
C VAL A 167 -0.13 2.49 -3.02
N SER A 168 1.10 2.44 -2.49
CA SER A 168 1.58 3.42 -1.50
C SER A 168 1.53 4.86 -2.01
N LEU A 169 1.87 5.09 -3.28
CA LEU A 169 1.84 6.41 -3.87
C LEU A 169 0.42 6.97 -3.94
N ILE A 170 -0.56 6.15 -4.33
CA ILE A 170 -1.97 6.58 -4.39
C ILE A 170 -2.50 6.92 -3.01
N GLN A 171 -2.17 6.13 -1.99
CA GLN A 171 -2.58 6.43 -0.61
C GLN A 171 -1.98 7.75 -0.12
N ASN A 172 -0.69 7.98 -0.37
CA ASN A 172 -0.04 9.22 0.02
C ASN A 172 -0.58 10.43 -0.76
N LEU A 173 -0.95 10.26 -2.02
CA LEU A 173 -1.68 11.29 -2.77
C LEU A 173 -3.03 11.60 -2.16
N PHE A 174 -3.76 10.58 -1.71
CA PHE A 174 -5.05 10.75 -1.03
C PHE A 174 -4.89 11.46 0.31
N LEU A 175 -3.91 11.09 1.15
CA LEU A 175 -3.63 11.79 2.40
C LEU A 175 -3.25 13.25 2.17
N LYS A 176 -2.41 13.51 1.16
CA LYS A 176 -2.06 14.86 0.73
C LYS A 176 -3.30 15.65 0.29
N TYR A 177 -4.19 15.02 -0.46
CA TYR A 177 -5.45 15.61 -0.90
C TYR A 177 -6.36 16.00 0.29
N LEU A 178 -6.43 15.15 1.32
CA LEU A 178 -7.16 15.42 2.56
C LEU A 178 -6.51 16.49 3.44
N GLY A 179 -5.29 16.93 3.13
CA GLY A 179 -4.60 17.99 3.88
C GLY A 179 -3.85 17.50 5.13
N PHE A 180 -3.50 16.20 5.22
CA PHE A 180 -2.59 15.69 6.24
C PHE A 180 -1.17 16.30 6.14
N ASP A 181 -0.89 17.05 5.08
CA ASP A 181 0.28 17.92 4.86
C ASP A 181 0.22 19.26 5.66
N SER A 182 -0.68 19.37 6.65
CA SER A 182 -0.80 20.56 7.51
C SER A 182 0.21 20.61 8.67
N GLU A 183 1.22 19.73 8.65
CA GLU A 183 2.43 19.93 9.46
C GLU A 183 3.16 21.21 8.99
N PRO A 184 3.63 22.06 9.92
CA PRO A 184 4.31 23.30 9.56
C PRO A 184 5.56 22.99 8.73
N LYS A 185 5.69 23.70 7.61
CA LYS A 185 6.88 23.66 6.74
C LYS A 185 8.13 24.22 7.40
#